data_AF-A0A349VKK4-F1
#
_entry.id   AF-A0A349VKK4-F1
#
_cell.length_a   1.000
_cell.length_b   1.000
_cell.length_c   1.000
_cell.angle_alpha   90.00
_cell.angle_beta   90.00
_cell.angle_gamma   90.00
#
_symmetry.space_group_name_H-M   'P 1'
#
loop_
_entity.id
_entity.type
_entity.pdbx_description
1 polymer ?
#
loop_
_entity_poly.entity_id
_entity_poly.type
_entity_poly.pdbx_seq_one_letter_code
_entity_poly.pdbx_strand_id
1 'polypeptide(L)'
;VQSPAEYFSIWGLSPAYVQKQFGDVTERDEFSLSSTEFQLVVRILDRFQGAPNQWRQEWAGSSVAFKSSQAKECQEQCRSVRMRGHITEVIKVAGPENVPLITNSKDLFAVQLQLDNAEKVWVVVPDIPVGLPVDTNLHEKGGATVILLHVPDLAFNAGNERPILAVASRLNWWPQTPFGRIGMDYGLFASVDDGTPLKASEADAFYASLSASTRQNEIPNGPLIDNTSLVSLLDPASDWLRLHRGDQIVLHGTVRRITKVLVESARDQDRLGSDHYWEIFVFVATPLLQIGDDFQDTYPIVYCCTELPEGLPIGEQVNEPVEIAGFIFKRYRYVTRRSDRQKNGPGNGRPQESPLLIGKSPSWLPTKQPLQLPGGMTWLPVLTALALIGWIMKGFFQSRRRSRLTETLPDQIQLP
;
A
#
# COMPACT_ATOMS: atom_id res chain seq x y z
N VAL A 1 -21.18 21.34 -8.49
CA VAL A 1 -21.50 20.29 -7.50
C VAL A 1 -22.50 20.82 -6.51
N GLN A 2 -23.47 20.00 -6.08
CA GLN A 2 -24.44 20.39 -5.05
C GLN A 2 -23.77 20.43 -3.68
N SER A 3 -24.23 21.32 -2.80
CA SER A 3 -23.80 21.31 -1.40
C SER A 3 -24.31 20.06 -0.67
N PRO A 4 -23.65 19.63 0.43
CA PRO A 4 -24.16 18.53 1.25
C PRO A 4 -25.60 18.78 1.72
N ALA A 5 -25.92 20.01 2.16
CA ALA A 5 -27.25 20.41 2.61
C ALA A 5 -28.34 20.18 1.56
N GLU A 6 -28.11 20.63 0.32
CA GLU A 6 -29.04 20.44 -0.80
C GLU A 6 -29.23 18.96 -1.10
N TYR A 7 -28.13 18.21 -1.17
CA TYR A 7 -28.16 16.79 -1.48
C TYR A 7 -28.93 15.98 -0.42
N PHE A 8 -28.67 16.19 0.86
CA PHE A 8 -29.39 15.50 1.94
C PHE A 8 -30.86 15.90 2.01
N SER A 9 -31.19 17.15 1.70
CA SER A 9 -32.57 17.63 1.68
C SER A 9 -33.45 16.90 0.65
N ILE A 10 -32.89 16.51 -0.51
CA ILE A 10 -33.59 15.69 -1.52
C ILE A 10 -34.06 14.35 -0.92
N TRP A 11 -33.35 13.82 0.07
CA TRP A 11 -33.64 12.55 0.73
C TRP A 11 -34.44 12.70 2.04
N GLY A 12 -34.99 13.90 2.30
CA GLY A 12 -35.70 14.20 3.54
C GLY A 12 -34.80 14.30 4.76
N LEU A 13 -33.50 14.49 4.58
CA LEU A 13 -32.49 14.64 5.62
C LEU A 13 -32.04 16.10 5.73
N SER A 14 -33.00 17.03 5.69
CA SER A 14 -32.68 18.47 5.81
C SER A 14 -31.96 18.78 7.12
N PRO A 15 -31.08 19.80 7.17
CA PRO A 15 -30.32 20.14 8.38
C PRO A 15 -31.24 20.35 9.59
N ALA A 16 -32.35 21.08 9.42
CA ALA A 16 -33.34 21.32 10.48
C ALA A 16 -34.00 20.02 10.99
N TYR A 17 -34.28 19.05 10.10
CA TYR A 17 -34.82 17.76 10.51
C TYR A 17 -33.79 16.96 11.33
N VAL A 18 -32.55 16.87 10.85
CA VAL A 18 -31.46 16.16 11.53
C VAL A 18 -31.22 16.75 12.92
N GLN A 19 -31.09 18.07 13.02
CA GLN A 19 -30.90 18.79 14.28
C GLN A 19 -32.02 18.51 15.29
N LYS A 20 -33.28 18.51 14.84
CA LYS A 20 -34.41 18.20 15.71
C LYS A 20 -34.34 16.78 16.29
N GLN A 21 -33.88 15.80 15.51
CA GLN A 21 -33.76 14.41 15.97
C GLN A 21 -32.62 14.21 16.99
N PHE A 22 -31.56 15.01 16.90
CA PHE A 22 -30.43 14.99 17.84
C PHE A 22 -30.51 16.09 18.92
N GLY A 23 -31.66 16.77 19.09
CA GLY A 23 -31.84 17.82 20.09
C GLY A 23 -32.12 17.29 21.52
N ASP A 24 -32.82 16.16 21.62
CA ASP A 24 -33.36 15.62 22.89
C ASP A 24 -32.46 14.54 23.55
N VAL A 25 -31.20 14.42 23.11
CA VAL A 25 -30.31 13.30 23.50
C VAL A 25 -29.86 13.43 24.95
N THR A 26 -30.32 12.54 25.83
CA THR A 26 -29.94 12.48 27.24
C THR A 26 -28.58 11.82 27.47
N GLU A 27 -27.91 12.30 28.52
CA GLU A 27 -26.64 11.83 29.11
C GLU A 27 -26.38 10.33 28.95
N ARG A 28 -25.18 9.98 28.46
CA ARG A 28 -24.62 8.64 28.64
C ARG A 28 -23.11 8.74 28.83
N ASP A 29 -22.61 8.14 29.90
CA ASP A 29 -21.17 8.00 30.20
C ASP A 29 -20.46 7.13 29.16
N GLU A 30 -21.20 6.30 28.44
CA GLU A 30 -20.75 5.40 27.38
C GLU A 30 -21.45 5.74 26.05
N PHE A 31 -20.71 5.77 24.95
CA PHE A 31 -21.29 6.10 23.64
C PHE A 31 -22.37 5.09 23.26
N SER A 32 -23.59 5.56 23.04
CA SER A 32 -24.65 4.73 22.46
C SER A 32 -25.67 5.58 21.72
N LEU A 33 -26.30 4.96 20.72
CA LEU A 33 -27.35 5.57 19.90
C LEU A 33 -28.68 4.89 20.23
N SER A 34 -29.76 5.66 20.36
CA SER A 34 -31.11 5.11 20.33
C SER A 34 -31.40 4.49 18.96
N SER A 35 -32.45 3.65 18.86
CA SER A 35 -32.81 3.02 17.59
C SER A 35 -33.14 4.04 16.50
N THR A 36 -33.76 5.17 16.86
CA THR A 36 -34.07 6.26 15.92
C THR A 36 -32.81 6.97 15.44
N GLU A 37 -31.89 7.30 16.35
CA GLU A 37 -30.62 7.92 16.00
C GLU A 37 -29.76 7.00 15.12
N PHE A 38 -29.69 5.71 15.47
CA PHE A 38 -28.97 4.72 14.67
C PHE A 38 -29.51 4.66 13.24
N GLN A 39 -30.84 4.56 13.07
CA GLN A 39 -31.46 4.58 11.73
C GLN A 39 -31.15 5.87 10.96
N LEU A 40 -31.16 7.01 11.64
CA LEU A 40 -30.85 8.29 11.02
C LEU A 40 -29.39 8.36 10.58
N VAL A 41 -28.44 7.96 11.44
CA VAL A 41 -27.02 7.91 11.11
C VAL A 41 -26.77 6.96 9.94
N VAL A 42 -27.37 5.76 9.95
CA VAL A 42 -27.26 4.79 8.84
C VAL A 42 -27.77 5.40 7.54
N ARG A 43 -28.93 6.08 7.55
CA ARG A 43 -29.45 6.76 6.36
C ARG A 43 -28.52 7.86 5.87
N ILE A 44 -27.97 8.67 6.77
CA ILE A 44 -27.02 9.73 6.40
C ILE A 44 -25.76 9.12 5.79
N LEU A 45 -25.18 8.09 6.41
CA LEU A 45 -23.98 7.40 5.93
C LEU A 45 -24.21 6.73 4.57
N ASP A 46 -25.34 6.06 4.37
CA ASP A 46 -25.72 5.47 3.08
C ASP A 46 -25.79 6.54 1.98
N ARG A 47 -26.46 7.67 2.24
CA ARG A 47 -26.53 8.77 1.28
C ARG A 47 -25.17 9.41 1.05
N PHE A 48 -24.37 9.56 2.10
CA PHE A 48 -23.02 10.09 1.99
C PHE A 48 -22.11 9.14 1.18
N GLN A 49 -22.29 7.82 1.30
CA GLN A 49 -21.57 6.83 0.50
C GLN A 49 -22.09 6.71 -0.95
N GLY A 50 -23.38 6.95 -1.17
CA GLY A 50 -24.01 6.94 -2.50
C GLY A 50 -23.79 8.21 -3.31
N ALA A 51 -23.27 9.28 -2.71
CA ALA A 51 -23.00 10.52 -3.41
C ALA A 51 -21.92 10.32 -4.50
N PRO A 52 -22.04 10.98 -5.68
CA PRO A 52 -21.03 10.91 -6.74
C PRO A 52 -19.62 11.21 -6.23
N ASN A 53 -18.62 10.47 -6.70
CA ASN A 53 -17.22 10.63 -6.27
C ASN A 53 -16.72 12.07 -6.36
N GLN A 54 -17.03 12.76 -7.46
CA GLN A 54 -16.67 14.16 -7.65
C GLN A 54 -17.24 15.05 -6.54
N TRP A 55 -18.48 14.81 -6.11
CA TRP A 55 -19.12 15.61 -5.07
C TRP A 55 -18.45 15.40 -3.73
N ARG A 56 -18.18 14.14 -3.36
CA ARG A 56 -17.46 13.82 -2.12
C ARG A 56 -16.06 14.43 -2.09
N GLN A 57 -15.37 14.43 -3.23
CA GLN A 57 -14.06 15.06 -3.37
C GLN A 57 -14.14 16.59 -3.21
N GLU A 58 -15.11 17.24 -3.83
CA GLU A 58 -15.30 18.69 -3.69
C GLU A 58 -15.73 19.07 -2.26
N TRP A 59 -16.58 18.28 -1.61
CA TRP A 59 -16.94 18.48 -0.20
C TRP A 59 -15.72 18.34 0.72
N ALA A 60 -14.86 17.35 0.48
CA ALA A 60 -13.61 17.20 1.20
C ALA A 60 -12.61 18.35 0.91
N GLY A 61 -12.52 18.80 -0.34
CA GLY A 61 -11.63 19.89 -0.75
C GLY A 61 -12.04 21.27 -0.22
N SER A 62 -13.36 21.51 -0.13
CA SER A 62 -13.95 22.75 0.41
C SER A 62 -14.16 22.73 1.93
N SER A 63 -13.76 21.65 2.60
CA SER A 63 -13.89 21.52 4.06
C SER A 63 -13.09 22.58 4.80
N VAL A 64 -13.71 23.15 5.83
CA VAL A 64 -13.05 24.11 6.73
C VAL A 64 -12.45 23.39 7.93
N ALA A 65 -11.32 23.87 8.46
CA ALA A 65 -10.80 23.38 9.72
C ALA A 65 -11.82 23.65 10.85
N PHE A 66 -12.06 22.66 11.70
CA PHE A 66 -12.99 22.80 12.81
C PHE A 66 -12.57 23.93 13.76
N LYS A 67 -13.55 24.76 14.15
CA LYS A 67 -13.42 25.78 15.19
C LYS A 67 -14.70 25.80 16.01
N SER A 68 -14.58 25.71 17.33
CA SER A 68 -15.71 25.67 18.25
C SER A 68 -16.65 26.87 18.09
N SER A 69 -16.11 28.06 17.84
CA SER A 69 -16.87 29.29 17.61
C SER A 69 -17.76 29.27 16.36
N GLN A 70 -17.47 28.38 15.40
CA GLN A 70 -18.20 28.23 14.14
C GLN A 70 -18.98 26.93 14.06
N ALA A 71 -18.98 26.11 15.12
CA ALA A 71 -19.54 24.76 15.10
C ALA A 71 -21.05 24.77 14.83
N LYS A 72 -21.82 25.67 15.47
CA LYS A 72 -23.26 25.83 15.21
C LYS A 72 -23.56 26.25 13.78
N GLU A 73 -22.85 27.26 13.28
CA GLU A 73 -22.99 27.71 11.89
C GLU A 73 -22.71 26.56 10.90
N CYS A 74 -21.64 25.79 11.14
CA CYS A 74 -21.31 24.64 10.31
C CYS A 74 -22.39 23.54 10.37
N GLN A 75 -23.01 23.31 11.54
CA GLN A 75 -24.10 22.36 11.73
C GLN A 75 -25.36 22.82 10.98
N GLU A 76 -25.76 24.09 11.09
CA GLU A 76 -26.92 24.68 10.40
C GLU A 76 -26.79 24.64 8.89
N GLN A 77 -25.58 24.90 8.38
CA GLN A 77 -25.28 24.86 6.96
C GLN A 77 -24.99 23.44 6.43
N CYS A 78 -24.97 22.42 7.30
CA CYS A 78 -24.51 21.06 6.98
C CYS A 78 -23.16 21.08 6.22
N ARG A 79 -22.27 21.98 6.64
CA ARG A 79 -20.99 22.22 5.99
C ARG A 79 -20.03 21.10 6.36
N SER A 80 -19.22 20.65 5.40
CA SER A 80 -18.15 19.70 5.67
C SER A 80 -17.03 20.36 6.49
N VAL A 81 -16.64 19.70 7.57
CA VAL A 81 -15.63 20.21 8.51
C VAL A 81 -14.51 19.20 8.65
N ARG A 82 -13.26 19.68 8.61
CA ARG A 82 -12.07 18.87 8.81
C ARG A 82 -11.65 18.89 10.27
N MET A 83 -11.59 17.70 10.86
CA MET A 83 -11.13 17.45 12.21
C MET A 83 -9.83 16.65 12.18
N ARG A 84 -8.88 17.02 13.03
CA ARG A 84 -7.63 16.31 13.26
C ARG A 84 -7.32 16.34 14.75
N GLY A 85 -6.72 15.25 15.23
CA GLY A 85 -6.38 15.09 16.63
C GLY A 85 -5.88 13.68 16.90
N HIS A 86 -6.14 13.19 18.11
CA HIS A 86 -5.81 11.84 18.53
C HIS A 86 -7.08 11.01 18.69
N ILE A 87 -7.08 9.81 18.13
CA ILE A 87 -8.07 8.77 18.41
C ILE A 87 -7.77 8.24 19.81
N THR A 88 -8.72 8.46 20.71
CA THR A 88 -8.61 8.00 22.10
C THR A 88 -9.41 6.73 22.35
N GLU A 89 -10.48 6.53 21.59
CA GLU A 89 -11.41 5.42 21.79
C GLU A 89 -12.12 5.06 20.47
N VAL A 90 -12.31 3.76 20.25
CA VAL A 90 -13.04 3.18 19.12
C VAL A 90 -13.99 2.13 19.68
N ILE A 91 -15.29 2.33 19.49
CA ILE A 91 -16.34 1.44 19.95
C ILE A 91 -17.11 0.89 18.75
N LYS A 92 -17.38 -0.41 18.77
CA LYS A 92 -18.28 -1.05 17.82
C LYS A 92 -19.74 -0.84 18.27
N VAL A 93 -20.54 -0.21 17.42
CA VAL A 93 -21.95 0.07 17.67
C VAL A 93 -22.79 -0.93 16.90
N ALA A 94 -23.36 -1.90 17.63
CA ALA A 94 -24.25 -2.91 17.05
C ALA A 94 -25.61 -2.29 16.66
N GLY A 95 -26.15 -2.73 15.53
CA GLY A 95 -27.50 -2.35 15.12
C GLY A 95 -28.57 -2.90 16.07
N PRO A 96 -29.66 -2.16 16.34
CA PRO A 96 -30.76 -2.67 17.16
C PRO A 96 -31.44 -3.87 16.48
N GLU A 97 -31.72 -4.94 17.24
CA GLU A 97 -32.28 -6.21 16.74
C GLU A 97 -33.61 -6.06 15.96
N ASN A 98 -34.37 -5.02 16.26
CA ASN A 98 -35.72 -4.78 15.71
C ASN A 98 -35.74 -3.86 14.47
N VAL A 99 -34.58 -3.51 13.90
CA VAL A 99 -34.50 -2.59 12.76
C VAL A 99 -34.14 -3.37 11.50
N PRO A 100 -34.99 -3.35 10.44
CA PRO A 100 -34.58 -3.80 9.12
C PRO A 100 -33.40 -2.94 8.68
N LEU A 101 -32.22 -3.54 8.60
CA LEU A 101 -31.03 -2.85 8.12
C LEU A 101 -31.30 -2.34 6.70
N ILE A 102 -31.39 -1.01 6.55
CA ILE A 102 -31.53 -0.34 5.26
C ILE A 102 -30.24 -0.52 4.42
N THR A 103 -29.13 -0.86 5.08
CA THR A 103 -27.78 -1.00 4.52
C THR A 103 -27.23 -2.42 4.71
N ASN A 104 -26.32 -2.85 3.83
CA ASN A 104 -25.56 -4.10 4.03
C ASN A 104 -24.54 -4.03 5.20
N SER A 105 -24.27 -2.84 5.76
CA SER A 105 -23.38 -2.66 6.91
C SER A 105 -24.06 -3.12 8.20
N LYS A 106 -23.59 -4.24 8.77
CA LYS A 106 -24.12 -4.81 10.02
C LYS A 106 -23.69 -4.03 11.26
N ASP A 107 -22.57 -3.31 11.18
CA ASP A 107 -21.92 -2.66 12.30
C ASP A 107 -21.52 -1.22 11.92
N LEU A 108 -21.65 -0.30 12.87
CA LEU A 108 -21.06 1.04 12.80
C LEU A 108 -19.94 1.15 13.82
N PHE A 109 -19.07 2.14 13.66
CA PHE A 109 -18.04 2.44 14.64
C PHE A 109 -18.17 3.87 15.12
N ALA A 110 -18.09 4.06 16.43
CA ALA A 110 -17.99 5.37 17.05
C ALA A 110 -16.55 5.59 17.48
N VAL A 111 -15.96 6.68 16.99
CA VAL A 111 -14.56 7.02 17.22
C VAL A 111 -14.51 8.33 17.99
N GLN A 112 -13.91 8.30 19.17
CA GLN A 112 -13.64 9.51 19.94
C GLN A 112 -12.34 10.13 19.42
N LEU A 113 -12.44 11.38 18.97
CA LEU A 113 -11.30 12.21 18.63
C LEU A 113 -11.11 13.27 19.72
N GLN A 114 -9.92 13.30 20.30
CA GLN A 114 -9.45 14.45 21.07
C GLN A 114 -8.72 15.41 20.13
N LEU A 115 -9.34 16.55 19.87
CA LEU A 115 -8.82 17.60 18.98
C LEU A 115 -7.67 18.38 19.64
N ASP A 116 -6.92 19.12 18.83
CA ASP A 116 -5.76 19.91 19.30
C ASP A 116 -6.15 21.02 20.30
N ASN A 117 -7.41 21.47 20.28
CA ASN A 117 -7.98 22.41 21.26
C ASN A 117 -8.49 21.73 22.54
N ALA A 118 -8.15 20.46 22.76
CA ALA A 118 -8.58 19.59 23.86
C ALA A 118 -10.08 19.23 23.88
N GLU A 119 -10.85 19.60 22.87
CA GLU A 119 -12.25 19.17 22.76
C GLU A 119 -12.37 17.71 22.33
N LYS A 120 -13.38 17.03 22.87
CA LYS A 120 -13.72 15.66 22.51
C LYS A 120 -14.90 15.64 21.54
N VAL A 121 -14.75 14.89 20.46
CA VAL A 121 -15.79 14.71 19.44
C VAL A 121 -16.00 13.23 19.18
N TRP A 122 -17.25 12.79 19.13
CA TRP A 122 -17.61 11.48 18.62
C TRP A 122 -17.89 11.55 17.14
N VAL A 123 -17.17 10.74 16.37
CA VAL A 123 -17.36 10.60 14.93
C VAL A 123 -17.86 9.19 14.64
N VAL A 124 -19.06 9.09 14.08
CA VAL A 124 -19.60 7.81 13.62
C VAL A 124 -19.16 7.56 12.19
N VAL A 125 -18.54 6.40 11.96
CA VAL A 125 -18.03 5.95 10.67
C VAL A 125 -18.57 4.56 10.32
N PRO A 126 -18.71 4.25 9.02
CA PRO A 126 -19.22 2.96 8.57
C PRO A 126 -18.21 1.83 8.70
N ASP A 127 -16.92 2.16 8.76
CA ASP A 127 -15.83 1.19 8.86
C ASP A 127 -14.57 1.85 9.44
N ILE A 128 -13.63 1.04 9.94
CA ILE A 128 -12.34 1.48 10.48
C ILE A 128 -11.17 0.92 9.65
N PRO A 129 -10.03 1.62 9.59
CA PRO A 129 -8.85 1.14 8.88
C PRO A 129 -8.36 -0.21 9.42
N VAL A 130 -7.93 -1.10 8.51
CA VAL A 130 -7.33 -2.39 8.89
C VAL A 130 -6.12 -2.16 9.79
N GLY A 131 -6.10 -2.82 10.95
CA GLY A 131 -5.02 -2.71 11.93
C GLY A 131 -5.28 -1.68 13.04
N LEU A 132 -6.29 -0.80 12.92
CA LEU A 132 -6.71 0.05 14.02
C LEU A 132 -7.50 -0.80 15.04
N PRO A 133 -7.05 -0.91 16.31
CA PRO A 133 -7.77 -1.67 17.33
C PRO A 133 -9.10 -0.99 17.70
N VAL A 134 -10.09 -1.83 18.05
CA VAL A 134 -11.33 -1.40 18.73
C VAL A 134 -11.04 -1.46 20.22
N ASP A 135 -10.67 -0.32 20.81
CA ASP A 135 -10.23 -0.21 22.20
C ASP A 135 -10.54 1.21 22.74
N THR A 136 -10.52 1.36 24.06
CA THR A 136 -10.89 2.56 24.82
C THR A 136 -9.70 3.38 25.31
N ASN A 137 -8.47 2.88 25.11
CA ASN A 137 -7.24 3.54 25.55
C ASN A 137 -6.22 3.65 24.43
N LEU A 138 -6.56 4.44 23.41
CA LEU A 138 -5.73 4.68 22.25
C LEU A 138 -5.04 6.04 22.33
N HIS A 139 -3.91 6.16 21.64
CA HIS A 139 -3.22 7.42 21.45
C HIS A 139 -2.67 7.52 20.02
N GLU A 140 -3.56 7.26 19.07
CA GLU A 140 -3.24 7.19 17.65
C GLU A 140 -3.56 8.52 16.97
N LYS A 141 -2.76 8.98 16.01
CA LYS A 141 -3.10 10.20 15.26
C LYS A 141 -4.20 9.89 14.27
N GLY A 142 -5.24 10.74 14.24
CA GLY A 142 -6.38 10.52 13.36
C GLY A 142 -7.13 11.80 13.03
N GLY A 143 -8.18 11.64 12.24
CA GLY A 143 -9.03 12.73 11.82
C GLY A 143 -10.16 12.25 10.93
N ALA A 144 -10.97 13.20 10.47
CA ALA A 144 -12.03 12.94 9.51
C ALA A 144 -12.45 14.25 8.83
N THR A 145 -13.05 14.12 7.65
CA THR A 145 -13.95 15.17 7.13
C THR A 145 -15.37 14.78 7.52
N VAL A 146 -15.98 15.58 8.38
CA VAL A 146 -17.22 15.26 9.07
C VAL A 146 -18.36 16.19 8.67
N ILE A 147 -19.57 15.75 8.96
CA ILE A 147 -20.76 16.59 9.05
C ILE A 147 -21.25 16.54 10.51
N LEU A 148 -21.44 17.71 11.10
CA LEU A 148 -21.89 17.85 12.49
C LEU A 148 -23.38 17.49 12.59
N LEU A 149 -23.72 16.56 13.48
CA LEU A 149 -25.10 16.19 13.80
C LEU A 149 -25.61 16.93 15.02
N HIS A 150 -24.77 17.05 16.04
CA HIS A 150 -25.07 17.70 17.32
C HIS A 150 -23.88 18.53 17.80
N VAL A 151 -24.14 19.77 18.21
CA VAL A 151 -23.19 20.67 18.87
C VAL A 151 -23.87 21.20 20.13
N PRO A 152 -23.22 21.11 21.32
CA PRO A 152 -23.80 21.57 22.57
C PRO A 152 -23.91 23.11 22.61
N ASP A 153 -24.88 23.61 23.39
CA ASP A 153 -24.97 25.03 23.70
C ASP A 153 -23.94 25.39 24.78
N LEU A 154 -22.92 26.19 24.42
CA LEU A 154 -21.83 26.68 25.28
C LEU A 154 -22.28 27.49 26.52
N ALA A 155 -23.59 27.63 26.78
CA ALA A 155 -24.15 28.48 27.82
C ALA A 155 -24.30 27.79 29.20
N PHE A 156 -24.03 26.48 29.33
CA PHE A 156 -24.24 25.77 30.60
C PHE A 156 -22.94 25.51 31.36
N ASN A 157 -22.67 26.39 32.32
CA ASN A 157 -21.79 26.13 33.47
C ASN A 157 -22.45 25.07 34.38
N ALA A 158 -22.06 23.81 34.28
CA ALA A 158 -21.95 22.84 35.39
C ALA A 158 -21.74 21.42 34.84
N GLY A 159 -20.54 20.85 35.03
CA GLY A 159 -20.28 19.41 35.20
C GLY A 159 -20.51 18.43 34.04
N ASN A 160 -21.46 18.68 33.13
CA ASN A 160 -21.99 17.68 32.19
C ASN A 160 -22.01 18.23 30.76
N GLU A 161 -20.83 18.36 30.15
CA GLU A 161 -20.70 18.77 28.74
C GLU A 161 -21.03 17.60 27.81
N ARG A 162 -22.11 17.71 27.03
CA ARG A 162 -22.41 16.75 25.96
C ARG A 162 -21.34 16.85 24.87
N PRO A 163 -20.72 15.74 24.44
CA PRO A 163 -19.73 15.77 23.39
C PRO A 163 -20.37 16.08 22.02
N ILE A 164 -19.61 16.73 21.14
CA ILE A 164 -20.02 16.97 19.75
C ILE A 164 -20.20 15.61 19.06
N LEU A 165 -21.30 15.45 18.31
CA LEU A 165 -21.56 14.26 17.49
C LEU A 165 -21.46 14.63 16.02
N ALA A 166 -20.72 13.81 15.27
CA ALA A 166 -20.54 13.99 13.84
C ALA A 166 -20.54 12.65 13.10
N VAL A 167 -20.69 12.69 11.77
CA VAL A 167 -20.53 11.52 10.90
C VAL A 167 -19.46 11.76 9.86
N ALA A 168 -18.79 10.70 9.43
CA ALA A 168 -17.89 10.75 8.29
C ALA A 168 -17.99 9.49 7.42
N SER A 169 -17.68 9.62 6.13
CA SER A 169 -17.63 8.48 5.20
C SER A 169 -16.49 7.52 5.52
N ARG A 170 -15.41 8.04 6.11
CA ARG A 170 -14.20 7.29 6.46
C ARG A 170 -13.45 8.01 7.57
N LEU A 171 -12.71 7.23 8.35
CA LEU A 171 -11.71 7.73 9.28
C LEU A 171 -10.37 7.96 8.55
N ASN A 172 -9.66 9.02 8.92
CA ASN A 172 -8.24 9.19 8.61
C ASN A 172 -7.42 8.62 9.78
N TRP A 173 -6.39 7.83 9.48
CA TRP A 173 -5.51 7.26 10.51
C TRP A 173 -4.05 7.33 10.08
N TRP A 174 -3.21 7.89 10.96
CA TRP A 174 -1.77 8.02 10.79
C TRP A 174 -1.06 7.25 11.90
N PRO A 175 -0.88 5.92 11.74
CA PRO A 175 -0.26 5.10 12.77
C PRO A 175 1.19 5.49 13.03
N GLN A 176 1.74 5.03 14.16
CA GLN A 176 3.14 5.21 14.51
C GLN A 176 4.12 4.30 13.73
N THR A 177 3.75 3.86 12.52
CA THR A 177 4.63 3.16 11.57
C THR A 177 5.52 4.17 10.83
N PRO A 178 6.63 3.72 10.19
CA PRO A 178 7.45 4.61 9.36
C PRO A 178 6.65 5.37 8.30
N PHE A 179 5.67 4.72 7.65
CA PHE A 179 4.86 5.36 6.62
C PHE A 179 3.81 6.33 7.18
N GLY A 180 3.15 5.95 8.27
CA GLY A 180 2.18 6.82 8.95
C GLY A 180 2.83 8.09 9.50
N ARG A 181 4.06 7.99 10.05
CA ARG A 181 4.84 9.13 10.57
C ARG A 181 5.21 10.16 9.50
N ILE A 182 5.44 9.73 8.26
CA ILE A 182 5.69 10.64 7.13
C ILE A 182 4.40 11.16 6.46
N GLY A 183 3.24 10.83 7.03
CA GLY A 183 1.95 11.42 6.70
C GLY A 183 1.02 10.56 5.85
N MET A 184 1.33 9.27 5.66
CA MET A 184 0.41 8.37 4.96
C MET A 184 -0.84 8.06 5.81
N ASP A 185 -2.00 8.29 5.22
CA ASP A 185 -3.30 7.98 5.81
C ASP A 185 -3.73 6.55 5.47
N TYR A 186 -3.64 5.65 6.45
CA TYR A 186 -3.96 4.23 6.31
C TYR A 186 -5.45 3.99 6.04
N GLY A 187 -6.32 4.96 6.36
CA GLY A 187 -7.74 4.90 5.99
C GLY A 187 -8.00 4.92 4.49
N LEU A 188 -7.00 5.27 3.67
CA LEU A 188 -7.09 5.18 2.20
C LEU A 188 -6.92 3.75 1.67
N PHE A 189 -6.27 2.85 2.44
CA PHE A 189 -6.01 1.49 2.00
C PHE A 189 -7.27 0.63 1.86
N ALA A 190 -8.40 1.02 2.48
CA ALA A 190 -9.70 0.36 2.31
C ALA A 190 -10.18 0.33 0.84
N SER A 191 -9.65 1.22 -0.01
CA SER A 191 -9.98 1.28 -1.44
C SER A 191 -9.15 0.34 -2.32
N VAL A 192 -8.09 -0.26 -1.78
CA VAL A 192 -7.07 -0.96 -2.56
C VAL A 192 -7.37 -2.45 -2.65
N ASP A 193 -7.33 -2.96 -3.89
CA ASP A 193 -7.78 -4.29 -4.27
C ASP A 193 -6.62 -5.08 -4.91
N ASP A 194 -6.25 -6.20 -4.30
CA ASP A 194 -5.13 -7.03 -4.70
C ASP A 194 -5.49 -7.93 -5.91
N GLY A 195 -4.50 -8.34 -6.69
CA GLY A 195 -4.70 -9.22 -7.87
C GLY A 195 -5.35 -8.50 -9.06
N THR A 196 -5.46 -7.18 -9.00
CA THR A 196 -6.03 -6.35 -10.08
C THR A 196 -5.05 -5.27 -10.55
N PRO A 197 -5.20 -4.77 -11.79
CA PRO A 197 -4.49 -3.57 -12.23
C PRO A 197 -4.81 -2.37 -11.33
N LEU A 198 -4.02 -1.30 -11.42
CA LEU A 198 -4.34 -0.05 -10.73
C LEU A 198 -5.66 0.52 -11.27
N LYS A 199 -6.65 0.70 -10.38
CA LYS A 199 -7.98 1.22 -10.70
C LYS A 199 -8.10 2.68 -10.27
N ALA A 200 -9.02 3.41 -10.91
CA ALA A 200 -9.35 4.79 -10.53
C ALA A 200 -9.84 4.92 -9.07
N SER A 201 -10.45 3.87 -8.50
CA SER A 201 -10.86 3.84 -7.09
C SER A 201 -9.68 3.89 -6.12
N GLU A 202 -8.49 3.48 -6.55
CA GLU A 202 -7.27 3.39 -5.74
C GLU A 202 -6.38 4.64 -5.88
N ALA A 203 -6.73 5.55 -6.80
CA ALA A 203 -5.91 6.71 -7.14
C ALA A 203 -5.59 7.57 -5.91
N ASP A 204 -6.57 7.83 -5.04
CA ASP A 204 -6.35 8.60 -3.82
C ASP A 204 -5.33 7.92 -2.90
N ALA A 205 -5.38 6.60 -2.72
CA ALA A 205 -4.41 5.86 -1.92
C ALA A 205 -3.02 5.84 -2.56
N PHE A 206 -2.96 5.60 -3.88
CA PHE A 206 -1.72 5.50 -4.64
C PHE A 206 -0.96 6.83 -4.67
N TYR A 207 -1.63 7.93 -5.03
CA TYR A 207 -0.98 9.24 -5.08
C TYR A 207 -0.71 9.82 -3.69
N ALA A 208 -1.53 9.52 -2.67
CA ALA A 208 -1.17 9.86 -1.29
C ALA A 208 0.08 9.11 -0.83
N SER A 209 0.23 7.84 -1.23
CA SER A 209 1.40 7.03 -0.92
C SER A 209 2.68 7.59 -1.56
N LEU A 210 2.63 7.95 -2.86
CA LEU A 210 3.75 8.60 -3.56
C LEU A 210 4.08 9.97 -2.95
N SER A 211 3.06 10.78 -2.66
CA SER A 211 3.24 12.10 -2.04
C SER A 211 3.87 11.98 -0.64
N ALA A 212 3.43 11.01 0.18
CA ALA A 212 4.02 10.73 1.48
C ALA A 212 5.46 10.22 1.36
N SER A 213 5.77 9.39 0.36
CA SER A 213 7.13 8.85 0.18
C SER A 213 8.16 9.93 -0.15
N THR A 214 7.80 11.09 -0.70
CA THR A 214 8.77 12.21 -0.90
C THR A 214 9.46 12.66 0.40
N ARG A 215 8.79 12.46 1.55
CA ARG A 215 9.28 12.74 2.90
C ARG A 215 10.06 11.59 3.53
N GLN A 216 10.19 10.47 2.82
CA GLN A 216 11.12 9.41 3.19
C GLN A 216 12.53 9.98 3.12
N ASN A 217 13.28 9.80 4.20
CA ASN A 217 14.71 10.08 4.21
C ASN A 217 15.46 9.00 3.40
N GLU A 218 16.78 8.99 3.49
CA GLU A 218 17.62 7.93 2.93
C GLU A 218 17.14 6.52 3.32
N ILE A 219 17.52 5.53 2.51
CA ILE A 219 17.20 4.11 2.73
C ILE A 219 17.61 3.75 4.17
N PRO A 220 16.69 3.25 5.00
CA PRO A 220 17.02 2.90 6.37
C PRO A 220 18.17 1.89 6.39
N ASN A 221 19.15 2.12 7.26
CA ASN A 221 20.16 1.12 7.62
C ASN A 221 19.46 0.02 8.44
N GLY A 222 18.71 -0.84 7.76
CA GLY A 222 17.93 -1.94 8.33
C GLY A 222 18.29 -3.26 7.66
N PRO A 223 17.95 -4.40 8.28
CA PRO A 223 18.11 -5.69 7.64
C PRO A 223 17.23 -5.77 6.39
N LEU A 224 17.76 -6.43 5.36
CA LEU A 224 16.94 -6.86 4.23
C LEU A 224 15.80 -7.75 4.74
N ILE A 225 14.70 -7.77 3.98
CA ILE A 225 13.63 -8.74 4.23
C ILE A 225 14.20 -10.17 4.22
N ASP A 226 13.79 -10.99 5.17
CA ASP A 226 14.21 -12.39 5.22
C ASP A 226 13.52 -13.23 4.14
N ASN A 227 14.08 -14.40 3.83
CA ASN A 227 13.56 -15.27 2.78
C ASN A 227 12.11 -15.75 3.05
N THR A 228 11.72 -15.96 4.30
CA THR A 228 10.37 -16.44 4.64
C THR A 228 9.33 -15.35 4.36
N SER A 229 9.64 -14.13 4.79
CA SER A 229 8.79 -12.96 4.54
C SER A 229 8.76 -12.61 3.04
N LEU A 230 9.89 -12.73 2.34
CA LEU A 230 9.95 -12.54 0.88
C LEU A 230 9.06 -13.55 0.15
N VAL A 231 9.16 -14.84 0.47
CA VAL A 231 8.28 -15.87 -0.13
C VAL A 231 6.81 -15.56 0.17
N SER A 232 6.49 -15.17 1.41
CA SER A 232 5.11 -14.81 1.81
C SER A 232 4.58 -13.57 1.10
N LEU A 233 5.44 -12.60 0.79
CA LEU A 233 5.11 -11.42 0.00
C LEU A 233 4.78 -11.80 -1.46
N LEU A 234 5.56 -12.71 -2.04
CA LEU A 234 5.42 -13.13 -3.44
C LEU A 234 4.24 -14.08 -3.66
N ASP A 235 3.89 -14.91 -2.67
CA ASP A 235 2.83 -15.90 -2.76
C ASP A 235 1.43 -15.25 -2.88
N PRO A 236 0.69 -15.45 -4.00
CA PRO A 236 -0.66 -14.94 -4.18
C PRO A 236 -1.69 -15.51 -3.18
N ALA A 237 -1.47 -16.72 -2.66
CA ALA A 237 -2.36 -17.35 -1.68
C ALA A 237 -2.16 -16.81 -0.25
N SER A 238 -1.07 -16.06 -0.03
CA SER A 238 -0.73 -15.49 1.26
C SER A 238 -1.41 -14.13 1.47
N ASP A 239 -2.03 -13.99 2.64
CA ASP A 239 -2.57 -12.73 3.15
C ASP A 239 -1.48 -11.77 3.66
N TRP A 240 -0.21 -12.20 3.67
CA TRP A 240 0.90 -11.45 4.28
C TRP A 240 1.03 -10.04 3.70
N LEU A 241 0.96 -9.89 2.37
CA LEU A 241 1.03 -8.57 1.72
C LEU A 241 -0.08 -7.64 2.20
N ARG A 242 -1.31 -8.15 2.31
CA ARG A 242 -2.49 -7.39 2.75
C ARG A 242 -2.34 -6.93 4.20
N LEU A 243 -1.79 -7.78 5.06
CA LEU A 243 -1.58 -7.49 6.49
C LEU A 243 -0.40 -6.53 6.76
N HIS A 244 0.61 -6.51 5.89
CA HIS A 244 1.80 -5.65 6.02
C HIS A 244 1.73 -4.41 5.11
N ARG A 245 0.53 -4.02 4.67
CA ARG A 245 0.36 -2.87 3.80
C ARG A 245 0.82 -1.59 4.51
N GLY A 246 1.69 -0.85 3.84
CA GLY A 246 2.35 0.33 4.36
C GLY A 246 3.61 0.05 5.20
N ASP A 247 3.93 -1.22 5.48
CA ASP A 247 5.21 -1.54 6.11
C ASP A 247 6.36 -1.29 5.14
N GLN A 248 7.47 -0.79 5.70
CA GLN A 248 8.67 -0.51 4.94
C GLN A 248 9.56 -1.75 4.87
N ILE A 249 9.99 -2.11 3.67
CA ILE A 249 10.95 -3.19 3.44
C ILE A 249 12.11 -2.69 2.58
N VAL A 250 13.29 -3.28 2.79
CA VAL A 250 14.49 -3.03 1.98
C VAL A 250 14.81 -4.27 1.15
N LEU A 251 15.08 -4.07 -0.13
CA LEU A 251 15.37 -5.13 -1.10
C LEU A 251 16.57 -4.77 -1.96
N HIS A 252 17.38 -5.78 -2.27
CA HIS A 252 18.39 -5.71 -3.33
C HIS A 252 17.88 -6.42 -4.58
N GLY A 253 18.11 -5.80 -5.73
CA GLY A 253 17.75 -6.41 -7.00
C GLY A 253 18.44 -5.78 -8.18
N THR A 254 18.09 -6.25 -9.36
CA THR A 254 18.56 -5.71 -10.63
C THR A 254 17.39 -5.06 -11.35
N VAL A 255 17.52 -3.78 -11.70
CA VAL A 255 16.54 -3.09 -12.53
C VAL A 255 16.57 -3.68 -13.93
N ARG A 256 15.39 -4.04 -14.44
CA ARG A 256 15.22 -4.54 -15.81
C ARG A 256 14.50 -3.56 -16.72
N ARG A 257 13.66 -2.70 -16.15
CA ARG A 257 12.91 -1.68 -16.88
C ARG A 257 12.62 -0.48 -15.99
N ILE A 258 12.70 0.71 -16.57
CA ILE A 258 12.27 1.97 -15.96
C ILE A 258 11.38 2.71 -16.96
N THR A 259 10.18 3.06 -16.53
CA THR A 259 9.19 3.76 -17.35
C THR A 259 8.77 5.06 -16.67
N LYS A 260 8.77 6.16 -17.41
CA LYS A 260 8.15 7.42 -16.97
C LYS A 260 6.65 7.31 -17.18
N VAL A 261 5.85 7.47 -16.13
CA VAL A 261 4.39 7.44 -16.20
C VAL A 261 3.85 8.83 -15.94
N LEU A 262 3.16 9.41 -16.93
CA LEU A 262 2.54 10.72 -16.83
C LEU A 262 1.26 10.65 -15.99
N VAL A 263 1.05 11.64 -15.13
CA VAL A 263 -0.15 11.81 -14.32
C VAL A 263 -1.11 12.72 -15.08
N GLU A 264 -2.28 12.23 -15.46
CA GLU A 264 -3.23 13.02 -16.27
C GLU A 264 -4.05 14.02 -15.45
N SER A 265 -4.36 13.67 -14.21
CA SER A 265 -5.23 14.45 -13.31
C SER A 265 -4.46 15.61 -12.68
N ALA A 266 -4.85 16.85 -12.96
CA ALA A 266 -4.24 18.05 -12.37
C ALA A 266 -4.23 18.02 -10.84
N ARG A 267 -5.31 17.49 -10.22
CA ARG A 267 -5.40 17.29 -8.77
C ARG A 267 -4.30 16.36 -8.24
N ASP A 268 -4.01 15.29 -8.97
CA ASP A 268 -3.01 14.31 -8.57
C ASP A 268 -1.59 14.81 -8.86
N GLN A 269 -1.41 15.62 -9.91
CA GLN A 269 -0.16 16.36 -10.15
C GLN A 269 0.13 17.34 -8.99
N ASP A 270 -0.87 18.13 -8.58
CA ASP A 270 -0.74 19.07 -7.45
C ASP A 270 -0.41 18.34 -6.15
N ARG A 271 -1.02 17.18 -5.91
CA ARG A 271 -0.73 16.34 -4.73
C ARG A 271 0.68 15.76 -4.76
N LEU A 272 1.14 15.34 -5.92
CA LEU A 272 2.46 14.74 -6.11
C LEU A 272 3.58 15.81 -6.14
N GLY A 273 3.25 17.02 -6.58
CA GLY A 273 4.22 18.07 -6.90
C GLY A 273 4.98 17.80 -8.22
N SER A 274 4.48 16.88 -9.05
CA SER A 274 5.11 16.44 -10.30
C SER A 274 4.04 15.99 -11.31
N ASP A 275 4.34 16.14 -12.60
CA ASP A 275 3.50 15.64 -13.70
C ASP A 275 3.70 14.15 -14.00
N HIS A 276 4.59 13.47 -13.26
CA HIS A 276 4.94 12.09 -13.47
C HIS A 276 5.46 11.39 -12.21
N TYR A 277 5.46 10.06 -12.28
CA TYR A 277 6.22 9.18 -11.41
C TYR A 277 6.99 8.15 -12.26
N TRP A 278 7.83 7.35 -11.63
CA TRP A 278 8.63 6.31 -12.26
C TRP A 278 8.12 4.93 -11.85
N GLU A 279 7.90 4.05 -12.83
CA GLU A 279 7.62 2.63 -12.61
C GLU A 279 8.88 1.83 -12.93
N ILE A 280 9.39 1.10 -11.94
CA ILE A 280 10.63 0.34 -12.02
C ILE A 280 10.34 -1.14 -11.81
N PHE A 281 10.81 -1.98 -12.73
CA PHE A 281 10.79 -3.44 -12.55
C PHE A 281 12.13 -3.88 -11.97
N VAL A 282 12.12 -4.21 -10.68
CA VAL A 282 13.28 -4.70 -9.94
C VAL A 282 13.17 -6.20 -9.78
N PHE A 283 14.13 -6.96 -10.33
CA PHE A 283 14.19 -8.40 -10.15
C PHE A 283 15.03 -8.70 -8.91
N VAL A 284 14.39 -9.27 -7.90
CA VAL A 284 15.04 -9.63 -6.63
C VAL A 284 15.40 -11.10 -6.65
N ALA A 285 16.51 -11.46 -5.99
CA ALA A 285 16.87 -12.86 -5.81
C ALA A 285 15.90 -13.53 -4.84
N THR A 286 15.50 -14.76 -5.15
CA THR A 286 14.60 -15.56 -4.33
C THR A 286 15.22 -16.92 -4.06
N PRO A 287 14.77 -17.65 -3.01
CA PRO A 287 14.88 -19.11 -3.02
C PRO A 287 14.35 -19.69 -4.33
N LEU A 288 14.74 -20.91 -4.69
CA LEU A 288 14.24 -21.54 -5.90
C LEU A 288 12.72 -21.75 -5.79
N LEU A 289 11.94 -20.96 -6.54
CA LEU A 289 10.48 -21.00 -6.56
C LEU A 289 10.01 -21.81 -7.76
N GLN A 290 8.99 -22.65 -7.57
CA GLN A 290 8.27 -23.29 -8.65
C GLN A 290 7.04 -22.46 -8.99
N ILE A 291 6.98 -21.93 -10.22
CA ILE A 291 5.87 -21.11 -10.71
C ILE A 291 5.29 -21.81 -11.94
N GLY A 292 4.18 -22.52 -11.73
CA GLY A 292 3.65 -23.45 -12.74
C GLY A 292 4.66 -24.58 -12.99
N ASP A 293 5.09 -24.70 -14.25
CA ASP A 293 6.06 -25.72 -14.67
C ASP A 293 7.53 -25.22 -14.62
N ASP A 294 7.75 -23.92 -14.38
CA ASP A 294 9.07 -23.31 -14.41
C ASP A 294 9.65 -23.10 -13.01
N PHE A 295 10.96 -23.30 -12.87
CA PHE A 295 11.70 -22.95 -11.67
C PHE A 295 12.43 -21.61 -11.87
N GLN A 296 12.33 -20.71 -10.91
CA GLN A 296 12.92 -19.38 -10.97
C GLN A 296 13.61 -19.03 -9.64
N ASP A 297 14.77 -18.41 -9.73
CA ASP A 297 15.58 -17.91 -8.60
C ASP A 297 15.59 -16.37 -8.50
N THR A 298 14.79 -15.72 -9.36
CA THR A 298 14.53 -14.29 -9.32
C THR A 298 13.07 -14.01 -9.59
N TYR A 299 12.53 -12.97 -8.97
CA TYR A 299 11.13 -12.59 -9.13
C TYR A 299 10.99 -11.07 -9.29
N PRO A 300 10.10 -10.58 -10.17
CA PRO A 300 9.90 -9.15 -10.34
C PRO A 300 9.09 -8.54 -9.19
N ILE A 301 9.54 -7.37 -8.76
CA ILE A 301 8.83 -6.44 -7.89
C ILE A 301 8.66 -5.14 -8.65
N VAL A 302 7.47 -4.55 -8.57
CA VAL A 302 7.19 -3.24 -9.17
C VAL A 302 7.44 -2.19 -8.11
N TYR A 303 8.35 -1.26 -8.37
CA TYR A 303 8.67 -0.16 -7.48
C TYR A 303 8.24 1.14 -8.15
N CYS A 304 7.28 1.84 -7.55
CA CYS A 304 6.84 3.16 -7.99
C CYS A 304 7.50 4.24 -7.13
N CYS A 305 8.17 5.20 -7.76
CA CYS A 305 8.90 6.24 -7.04
C CYS A 305 8.80 7.62 -7.68
N THR A 306 9.09 8.65 -6.91
CA THR A 306 8.96 10.06 -7.35
C THR A 306 10.23 10.59 -8.00
N GLU A 307 11.38 10.02 -7.65
CA GLU A 307 12.70 10.45 -8.09
C GLU A 307 13.52 9.27 -8.62
N LEU A 308 14.50 9.57 -9.48
CA LEU A 308 15.53 8.64 -9.92
C LEU A 308 16.92 9.21 -9.59
N PRO A 309 17.90 8.38 -9.23
CA PRO A 309 19.29 8.79 -9.14
C PRO A 309 19.78 9.39 -10.46
N GLU A 310 20.57 10.45 -10.37
CA GLU A 310 21.17 11.07 -11.54
C GLU A 310 22.05 10.06 -12.31
N GLY A 311 21.89 10.00 -13.62
CA GLY A 311 22.67 9.12 -14.50
C GLY A 311 22.19 7.67 -14.59
N LEU A 312 21.19 7.26 -13.80
CA LEU A 312 20.60 5.92 -13.93
C LEU A 312 19.93 5.75 -15.32
N PRO A 313 20.28 4.74 -16.11
CA PRO A 313 19.69 4.52 -17.43
C PRO A 313 18.21 4.17 -17.36
N ILE A 314 17.42 4.72 -18.30
CA ILE A 314 15.97 4.55 -18.39
C ILE A 314 15.62 3.78 -19.68
N GLY A 315 14.55 2.98 -19.64
CA GLY A 315 14.02 2.29 -20.82
C GLY A 315 13.56 0.86 -20.54
N GLU A 316 13.25 0.12 -21.61
CA GLU A 316 12.73 -1.25 -21.55
C GLU A 316 13.80 -2.31 -21.23
N GLN A 317 15.09 -1.96 -21.33
CA GLN A 317 16.21 -2.86 -21.09
C GLN A 317 17.27 -2.15 -20.25
N VAL A 318 17.18 -2.33 -18.95
CA VAL A 318 18.16 -1.87 -17.96
C VAL A 318 18.80 -3.09 -17.30
N ASN A 319 20.02 -2.94 -16.78
CA ASN A 319 20.71 -4.02 -16.07
C ASN A 319 21.60 -3.44 -14.96
N GLU A 320 21.01 -2.58 -14.13
CA GLU A 320 21.73 -1.90 -13.05
C GLU A 320 21.31 -2.48 -11.69
N PRO A 321 22.27 -2.79 -10.80
CA PRO A 321 21.95 -3.21 -9.44
C PRO A 321 21.46 -2.03 -8.62
N VAL A 322 20.38 -2.24 -7.88
CA VAL A 322 19.79 -1.21 -7.01
C VAL A 322 19.41 -1.80 -5.67
N GLU A 323 19.37 -0.92 -4.68
CA GLU A 323 18.68 -1.12 -3.42
C GLU A 323 17.44 -0.24 -3.40
N ILE A 324 16.30 -0.80 -2.97
CA ILE A 324 15.06 -0.05 -2.80
C ILE A 324 14.59 -0.15 -1.36
N ALA A 325 14.18 0.99 -0.78
CA ALA A 325 13.35 1.02 0.42
C ALA A 325 11.94 1.43 0.00
N GLY A 326 11.02 0.47 0.04
CA GLY A 326 9.64 0.66 -0.40
C GLY A 326 8.64 0.29 0.69
N PHE A 327 7.55 1.04 0.73
CA PHE A 327 6.35 0.72 1.49
C PHE A 327 5.48 -0.22 0.67
N ILE A 328 5.01 -1.30 1.29
CA ILE A 328 4.16 -2.29 0.62
C ILE A 328 2.83 -1.64 0.24
N PHE A 329 2.50 -1.61 -1.05
CA PHE A 329 1.25 -1.02 -1.52
C PHE A 329 0.22 -2.06 -1.87
N LYS A 330 0.38 -2.88 -2.92
CA LYS A 330 -0.63 -3.87 -3.37
C LYS A 330 -0.01 -5.06 -4.09
N ARG A 331 -0.78 -6.14 -4.26
CA ARG A 331 -0.49 -7.17 -5.29
C ARG A 331 -0.99 -6.65 -6.63
N TYR A 332 -0.07 -6.26 -7.50
CA TYR A 332 -0.37 -5.58 -8.76
C TYR A 332 -0.36 -6.56 -9.92
N ARG A 333 -1.47 -6.60 -10.66
CA ARG A 333 -1.59 -7.39 -11.88
C ARG A 333 -1.36 -6.52 -13.11
N TYR A 334 -0.39 -6.90 -13.93
CA TYR A 334 -0.04 -6.25 -15.20
C TYR A 334 0.11 -7.27 -16.32
N VAL A 335 0.17 -6.80 -17.56
CA VAL A 335 0.39 -7.66 -18.74
C VAL A 335 1.81 -7.44 -19.22
N THR A 336 2.60 -8.51 -19.27
CA THR A 336 3.94 -8.44 -19.86
C THR A 336 3.86 -8.47 -21.38
N ARG A 337 4.63 -7.60 -22.04
CA ARG A 337 4.84 -7.67 -23.50
C ARG A 337 5.93 -8.68 -23.88
N ARG A 338 6.42 -9.48 -22.92
CA ARG A 338 7.51 -10.42 -23.16
C ARG A 338 7.02 -11.49 -24.12
N SER A 339 7.75 -11.59 -25.22
CA SER A 339 7.36 -12.13 -26.51
C SER A 339 6.86 -13.57 -26.48
N ASP A 340 5.93 -13.84 -27.41
CA ASP A 340 5.59 -15.12 -28.05
C ASP A 340 6.79 -15.88 -28.64
N ARG A 341 7.95 -15.93 -27.98
CA ARG A 341 9.04 -16.84 -28.39
C ARG A 341 8.70 -18.30 -28.07
N GLN A 342 7.58 -18.57 -27.40
CA GLN A 342 7.12 -19.90 -27.11
C GLN A 342 5.62 -20.02 -27.38
N LYS A 343 5.32 -20.67 -28.52
CA LYS A 343 4.02 -21.10 -29.08
C LYS A 343 3.29 -20.05 -29.92
N ASN A 344 3.21 -20.38 -31.21
CA ASN A 344 2.38 -19.79 -32.26
C ASN A 344 0.96 -19.50 -31.76
N GLY A 345 0.63 -18.23 -31.55
CA GLY A 345 -0.69 -17.71 -31.25
C GLY A 345 -0.67 -16.17 -31.27
N PRO A 346 -1.82 -15.50 -31.47
CA PRO A 346 -1.88 -14.05 -31.44
C PRO A 346 -1.44 -13.53 -30.07
N GLY A 347 -0.46 -12.62 -30.08
CA GLY A 347 0.33 -12.15 -28.93
C GLY A 347 -0.43 -11.40 -27.86
N ASN A 348 -1.26 -12.13 -27.12
CA ASN A 348 -1.80 -11.68 -25.85
C ASN A 348 -0.77 -12.00 -24.77
N GLY A 349 -0.08 -10.96 -24.30
CA GLY A 349 0.87 -11.06 -23.20
C GLY A 349 0.29 -11.78 -21.98
N ARG A 350 1.13 -12.50 -21.23
CA ARG A 350 0.66 -13.22 -20.04
C ARG A 350 0.40 -12.23 -18.90
N PRO A 351 -0.77 -12.29 -18.25
CA PRO A 351 -0.99 -11.56 -17.02
C PRO A 351 0.00 -12.06 -15.97
N GLN A 352 0.64 -11.13 -15.29
CA GLN A 352 1.58 -11.39 -14.22
C GLN A 352 1.17 -10.59 -13.00
N GLU A 353 1.32 -11.20 -11.84
CA GLU A 353 1.15 -10.53 -10.55
C GLU A 353 2.51 -10.30 -9.93
N SER A 354 2.70 -9.14 -9.31
CA SER A 354 3.91 -8.84 -8.55
C SER A 354 3.57 -7.89 -7.43
N PRO A 355 4.27 -7.94 -6.29
CA PRO A 355 4.16 -6.90 -5.29
C PRO A 355 4.50 -5.54 -5.88
N LEU A 356 3.68 -4.55 -5.57
CA LEU A 356 3.93 -3.15 -5.85
C LEU A 356 4.35 -2.47 -4.55
N LEU A 357 5.53 -1.88 -4.57
CA LEU A 357 6.10 -1.08 -3.50
C LEU A 357 6.16 0.38 -3.93
N ILE A 358 6.00 1.29 -2.98
CA ILE A 358 6.07 2.74 -3.21
C ILE A 358 7.20 3.33 -2.38
N GLY A 359 8.04 4.17 -2.95
CA GLY A 359 9.08 4.87 -2.20
C GLY A 359 9.50 6.17 -2.88
N LYS A 360 10.57 6.79 -2.38
CA LYS A 360 11.08 8.06 -2.93
C LYS A 360 11.94 7.89 -4.16
N SER A 361 13.02 7.12 -4.02
CA SER A 361 14.05 6.88 -5.03
C SER A 361 14.75 5.55 -4.73
N PRO A 362 15.16 4.78 -5.74
CA PRO A 362 16.13 3.70 -5.53
C PRO A 362 17.51 4.27 -5.17
N SER A 363 18.36 3.46 -4.55
CA SER A 363 19.80 3.70 -4.44
C SER A 363 20.52 2.90 -5.52
N TRP A 364 21.27 3.58 -6.39
CA TRP A 364 22.05 2.94 -7.44
C TRP A 364 23.34 2.37 -6.83
N LEU A 365 23.44 1.04 -6.83
CA LEU A 365 24.62 0.37 -6.29
C LEU A 365 25.72 0.40 -7.37
N PRO A 366 26.96 0.79 -7.03
CA PRO A 366 28.06 0.68 -7.97
C PRO A 366 28.23 -0.77 -8.38
N THR A 367 28.11 -1.05 -9.68
CA THR A 367 28.49 -2.35 -10.23
C THR A 367 29.94 -2.58 -9.86
N LYS A 368 30.25 -3.56 -8.99
CA LYS A 368 31.63 -3.99 -8.74
C LYS A 368 32.23 -4.25 -10.12
N GLN A 369 33.16 -3.39 -10.55
CA GLN A 369 33.83 -3.57 -11.82
C GLN A 369 34.38 -5.01 -11.82
N PRO A 370 34.08 -5.83 -12.84
CA PRO A 370 34.73 -7.12 -12.96
C PRO A 370 36.23 -6.86 -12.88
N LEU A 371 36.92 -7.61 -12.02
CA LEU A 371 38.35 -7.45 -11.75
C LEU A 371 39.04 -7.24 -13.10
N GLN A 372 39.45 -5.99 -13.40
CA GLN A 372 40.20 -5.72 -14.60
C GLN A 372 41.57 -6.33 -14.34
N LEU A 373 41.72 -7.60 -14.72
CA LEU A 373 43.02 -8.23 -14.80
C LEU A 373 43.87 -7.29 -15.67
N PRO A 374 45.03 -6.80 -15.16
CA PRO A 374 45.82 -5.82 -15.88
C PRO A 374 46.07 -6.32 -17.30
N GLY A 375 45.88 -5.42 -18.28
CA GLY A 375 45.76 -5.68 -19.71
C GLY A 375 46.94 -6.34 -20.43
N GLY A 376 47.75 -7.14 -19.75
CA GLY A 376 48.80 -7.99 -20.31
C GLY A 376 48.77 -9.46 -19.84
N MET A 377 47.80 -9.87 -19.00
CA MET A 377 47.80 -11.20 -18.35
C MET A 377 46.63 -12.11 -18.77
N THR A 378 46.13 -12.00 -20.01
CA THR A 378 45.03 -12.83 -20.55
C THR A 378 45.47 -14.19 -21.08
N TRP A 379 46.79 -14.48 -21.13
CA TRP A 379 47.33 -15.72 -21.69
C TRP A 379 47.54 -16.85 -20.67
N LEU A 380 47.49 -16.57 -19.37
CA LEU A 380 47.67 -17.57 -18.31
C LEU A 380 46.71 -18.76 -18.40
N PRO A 381 45.38 -18.58 -18.57
CA PRO A 381 44.46 -19.71 -18.71
C PRO A 381 44.66 -20.49 -20.02
N VAL A 382 45.17 -19.84 -21.07
CA VAL A 382 45.47 -20.48 -22.35
C VAL A 382 46.73 -21.35 -22.22
N LEU A 383 47.78 -20.87 -21.56
CA LEU A 383 48.99 -21.66 -21.34
C LEU A 383 48.77 -22.82 -20.35
N THR A 384 47.92 -22.65 -19.32
CA THR A 384 47.58 -23.77 -18.44
C THR A 384 46.77 -24.84 -19.17
N ALA A 385 45.82 -24.46 -20.02
CA ALA A 385 45.07 -25.39 -20.87
C ALA A 385 45.99 -26.14 -21.85
N LEU A 386 46.91 -25.43 -22.52
CA LEU A 386 47.87 -26.05 -23.44
C LEU A 386 48.87 -26.97 -22.73
N ALA A 387 49.32 -26.60 -21.53
CA ALA A 387 50.18 -27.45 -20.72
C ALA A 387 49.46 -28.74 -20.28
N LEU A 388 48.18 -28.65 -19.91
CA LEU A 388 47.34 -29.81 -19.56
C LEU A 388 47.13 -30.74 -20.75
N ILE A 389 46.83 -30.19 -21.93
CA ILE A 389 46.68 -30.98 -23.17
C ILE A 389 48.02 -31.65 -23.54
N GLY A 390 49.14 -30.92 -23.45
CA GLY A 390 50.47 -31.48 -23.68
C GLY A 390 50.84 -32.59 -22.71
N TRP A 391 50.44 -32.48 -21.44
CA TRP A 391 50.69 -33.49 -20.41
C TRP A 391 49.85 -34.75 -20.64
N ILE A 392 48.58 -34.61 -21.01
CA ILE A 392 47.69 -35.72 -21.39
C ILE A 392 48.21 -36.43 -22.64
N MET A 393 48.61 -35.67 -23.68
CA MET A 393 49.18 -36.27 -24.90
C MET A 393 50.49 -37.00 -24.62
N LYS A 394 51.38 -36.44 -23.77
CA LYS A 394 52.63 -37.12 -23.37
C LYS A 394 52.36 -38.43 -22.64
N GLY A 395 51.35 -38.48 -21.76
CA GLY A 395 50.90 -39.70 -21.10
C GLY A 395 50.37 -40.76 -22.09
N PHE A 396 49.62 -40.32 -23.09
CA PHE A 396 49.08 -41.21 -24.14
C PHE A 396 50.15 -41.78 -25.08
N PHE A 397 51.15 -40.98 -25.44
CA PHE A 397 52.28 -41.44 -26.28
C PHE A 397 53.25 -42.35 -25.52
N GLN A 398 53.39 -42.19 -24.20
CA GLN A 398 54.19 -43.09 -23.36
C GLN A 398 53.49 -44.43 -23.08
N SER A 399 52.15 -44.46 -22.97
CA SER A 399 51.42 -45.73 -22.76
C SER A 399 51.41 -46.62 -24.02
N ARG A 400 51.39 -46.02 -25.22
CA ARG A 400 51.51 -46.74 -26.50
C ARG A 400 52.90 -47.35 -26.75
N ARG A 401 53.96 -46.93 -26.05
CA ARG A 401 55.29 -47.55 -26.12
C ARG A 401 55.45 -48.75 -25.18
N ARG A 402 54.54 -48.97 -24.22
CA ARG A 402 54.63 -50.08 -23.24
C ARG A 402 53.71 -51.27 -23.55
N SER A 403 52.87 -51.20 -24.56
CA SER A 403 51.88 -52.25 -24.91
C SER A 403 52.39 -53.18 -26.03
N ARG A 404 53.58 -53.75 -25.85
CA ARG A 404 54.06 -54.95 -26.57
C ARG A 404 54.74 -55.92 -25.60
N LEU A 405 54.00 -56.38 -24.60
CA LEU A 405 54.27 -57.66 -23.96
C LEU A 405 52.92 -58.35 -23.78
N THR A 406 52.75 -59.42 -24.56
CA THR A 406 51.61 -60.31 -24.59
C THR A 406 51.66 -61.18 -23.33
N GLU A 407 50.74 -60.99 -22.40
CA GLU A 407 50.43 -61.98 -21.37
C GLU A 407 49.00 -62.48 -21.59
N THR A 408 48.91 -63.78 -21.80
CA THR A 408 47.69 -64.58 -21.92
C THR A 408 46.95 -64.62 -20.59
N LEU A 409 45.66 -64.28 -20.58
CA LEU A 409 44.77 -64.43 -19.42
C LEU A 409 44.17 -65.85 -19.41
N PRO A 410 44.12 -66.55 -18.25
CA PRO A 410 43.35 -67.77 -18.08
C PRO A 410 41.88 -67.49 -17.74
N ASP A 411 41.07 -68.53 -17.98
CA ASP A 411 39.63 -68.63 -17.88
C ASP A 411 39.00 -68.32 -16.50
N GLN A 412 37.76 -67.80 -16.56
CA GLN A 412 36.65 -67.80 -15.59
C GLN A 412 36.93 -68.01 -14.10
N ILE A 413 36.38 -67.11 -13.25
CA ILE A 413 35.85 -67.46 -11.92
C ILE A 413 34.52 -66.72 -11.65
N GLN A 414 33.52 -67.49 -11.22
CA GLN A 414 32.19 -67.09 -10.75
C GLN A 414 32.24 -66.46 -9.34
N LEU A 415 31.34 -65.52 -9.04
CA LEU A 415 31.18 -64.93 -7.70
C LEU A 415 29.98 -65.56 -6.96
N PRO A 416 30.04 -65.69 -5.62
CA PRO A 416 28.96 -66.20 -4.79
C PRO A 416 27.72 -65.31 -4.73
#